data_AF-A0AAE3H170-F1
#
_entry.id   AF-A0AAE3H170-F1
#
_cell.length_a   1.000
_cell.length_b   1.000
_cell.length_c   1.000
_cell.angle_alpha   90.00
_cell.angle_beta   90.00
_cell.angle_gamma   90.00
#
_symmetry.space_group_name_H-M   'P 1'
#
loop_
_entity.id
_entity.type
_entity.pdbx_description
1 polymer ?
#
loop_
_entity_poly.entity_id
_entity_poly.type
_entity_poly.pdbx_seq_one_letter_code
_entity_poly.pdbx_strand_id
1 'polypeptide(L)'
;MNTTKSILLIAFLIISFASFGQFSKTLPKAPENAEVVTDSSEILLDNVLKLSAGSDHEATATALTKTVEKIEKSSENTSGEFKDKLLGQVGNLKKLIPLAKTGGLQGGVLQKAIALVKMALGANQLSSILGGKSLLGKTAGLTSNLGLMKSGLSLLGGPSAASGGSLISGAMSSINLLKTGGAAAEPKVRDSLGGVLNFAKGLI
;
A
#
# COMPACT_ATOMS: atom_id res chain seq x y z
N MET A 1 -49.38 -27.84 -6.82
CA MET A 1 -49.36 -26.47 -6.28
C MET A 1 -48.78 -25.53 -7.32
N ASN A 2 -49.69 -24.79 -7.95
CA ASN A 2 -49.56 -23.48 -8.63
C ASN A 2 -48.61 -22.53 -7.85
N THR A 3 -47.92 -21.50 -8.36
CA THR A 3 -47.91 -20.75 -9.64
C THR A 3 -46.77 -19.70 -9.54
N THR A 4 -46.15 -19.39 -10.69
CA THR A 4 -45.82 -18.06 -11.23
C THR A 4 -45.24 -16.98 -10.29
N LYS A 5 -43.97 -16.58 -10.51
CA LYS A 5 -43.43 -15.29 -10.05
C LYS A 5 -43.55 -14.25 -11.16
N SER A 6 -44.40 -13.25 -10.91
CA SER A 6 -44.66 -12.10 -11.77
C SER A 6 -43.44 -11.18 -11.91
N ILE A 7 -43.16 -10.82 -13.17
CA ILE A 7 -42.38 -9.66 -13.56
C ILE A 7 -43.33 -8.46 -13.50
N LEU A 8 -42.99 -7.42 -12.73
CA LEU A 8 -43.73 -6.15 -12.76
C LEU A 8 -42.75 -4.98 -12.92
N LEU A 9 -42.88 -4.36 -14.09
CA LEU A 9 -42.32 -3.10 -14.55
C LEU A 9 -43.16 -1.96 -13.94
N ILE A 10 -42.58 -1.00 -13.20
CA ILE A 10 -43.27 0.26 -12.86
C ILE A 10 -42.36 1.46 -13.06
N ALA A 11 -42.98 2.48 -13.64
CA ALA A 11 -42.45 3.61 -14.38
C ALA A 11 -41.99 4.81 -13.53
N PHE A 12 -41.28 5.68 -14.26
CA PHE A 12 -41.06 7.11 -14.08
C PHE A 12 -42.06 7.85 -13.17
N LEU A 13 -41.52 8.63 -12.22
CA LEU A 13 -42.22 9.78 -11.66
C LEU A 13 -41.34 11.03 -11.84
N ILE A 14 -41.81 11.94 -12.69
CA ILE A 14 -41.29 13.28 -12.87
C ILE A 14 -41.86 14.13 -11.73
N ILE A 15 -41.00 14.76 -10.93
CA ILE A 15 -41.40 15.82 -10.01
C ILE A 15 -40.71 17.10 -10.49
N SER A 16 -41.51 17.97 -11.12
CA SER A 16 -41.17 19.37 -11.33
C SER A 16 -41.52 20.15 -10.06
N PHE A 17 -40.55 20.84 -9.48
CA PHE A 17 -40.80 22.00 -8.62
C PHE A 17 -40.04 23.20 -9.17
N ALA A 18 -40.79 24.22 -9.56
CA ALA A 18 -40.28 25.52 -9.92
C ALA A 18 -40.14 26.39 -8.66
N SER A 19 -39.01 27.09 -8.58
CA SER A 19 -38.81 28.45 -8.03
C SER A 19 -39.16 28.72 -6.57
N PHE A 20 -38.14 28.94 -5.72
CA PHE A 20 -38.08 30.12 -4.83
C PHE A 20 -36.68 30.28 -4.19
N GLY A 21 -36.07 31.46 -4.35
CA GLY A 21 -35.21 32.07 -3.32
C GLY A 21 -33.72 31.70 -3.32
N GLN A 22 -32.88 32.60 -3.85
CA GLN A 22 -31.46 32.73 -3.52
C GLN A 22 -31.26 32.86 -2.00
N PHE A 23 -30.54 31.91 -1.39
CA PHE A 23 -29.76 32.13 -0.17
C PHE A 23 -28.53 31.22 -0.21
N SER A 24 -27.46 31.67 -0.87
CA SER A 24 -26.14 31.06 -0.75
C SER A 24 -25.54 31.44 0.61
N LYS A 25 -25.89 30.71 1.66
CA LYS A 25 -25.17 30.73 2.94
C LYS A 25 -24.37 29.45 3.03
N THR A 26 -23.07 29.56 2.77
CA THR A 26 -22.08 28.49 2.80
C THR A 26 -22.08 27.79 4.16
N LEU A 27 -22.57 26.55 4.20
CA LEU A 27 -22.24 25.58 5.24
C LEU A 27 -20.94 24.86 4.84
N PRO A 28 -20.03 24.58 5.79
CA PRO A 28 -18.73 24.01 5.52
C PRO A 28 -18.87 22.61 4.92
N LYS A 29 -18.30 22.46 3.72
CA LYS A 29 -18.05 21.19 3.05
C LYS A 29 -17.34 20.25 4.02
N ALA A 30 -18.01 19.18 4.42
CA ALA A 30 -17.37 18.03 5.06
C ALA A 30 -16.19 17.58 4.18
N PRO A 31 -15.02 17.23 4.74
CA PRO A 31 -13.87 16.81 3.95
C PRO A 31 -14.15 15.45 3.31
N GLU A 32 -14.72 15.54 2.11
CA GLU A 32 -14.76 14.52 1.08
C GLU A 32 -13.34 14.32 0.53
N ASN A 33 -12.91 13.07 0.47
CA ASN A 33 -11.63 12.57 -0.04
C ASN A 33 -10.41 12.83 0.85
N ALA A 34 -10.27 12.00 1.88
CA ALA A 34 -8.95 11.41 2.13
C ALA A 34 -8.65 10.51 0.92
N GLU A 35 -8.00 11.06 -0.10
CA GLU A 35 -7.30 10.22 -1.07
C GLU A 35 -6.42 9.27 -0.27
N VAL A 36 -6.76 7.99 -0.33
CA VAL A 36 -5.80 6.93 -0.05
C VAL A 36 -4.74 7.13 -1.11
N VAL A 37 -3.65 7.81 -0.74
CA VAL A 37 -2.43 7.82 -1.54
C VAL A 37 -1.88 6.40 -1.41
N THR A 38 -2.48 5.48 -2.17
CA THR A 38 -1.84 4.22 -2.53
C THR A 38 -0.62 4.67 -3.29
N ASP A 39 0.54 4.57 -2.63
CA ASP A 39 1.77 5.09 -3.17
C ASP A 39 1.93 4.51 -4.57
N SER A 40 2.14 5.42 -5.50
CA SER A 40 2.03 5.18 -6.93
C SER A 40 3.07 4.15 -7.43
N SER A 41 3.96 3.69 -6.54
CA SER A 41 4.95 2.63 -6.69
C SER A 41 4.43 1.23 -6.31
N GLU A 42 3.48 1.09 -5.37
CA GLU A 42 2.85 -0.20 -5.04
C GLU A 42 2.10 -0.77 -6.24
N ILE A 43 1.29 0.08 -6.88
CA ILE A 43 0.53 -0.26 -8.09
C ILE A 43 1.46 -0.73 -9.21
N LEU A 44 2.65 -0.13 -9.33
CA LEU A 44 3.63 -0.53 -10.34
C LEU A 44 4.28 -1.88 -10.01
N LEU A 45 4.61 -2.14 -8.74
CA LEU A 45 5.13 -3.43 -8.29
C LEU A 45 4.12 -4.56 -8.56
N ASP A 46 2.82 -4.31 -8.33
CA ASP A 46 1.76 -5.27 -8.66
C ASP A 46 1.56 -5.45 -10.17
N ASN A 47 1.70 -4.36 -10.94
CA ASN A 47 1.62 -4.44 -12.40
C ASN A 47 2.75 -5.29 -12.99
N VAL A 48 3.97 -5.19 -12.45
CA VAL A 48 5.10 -6.04 -12.85
C VAL A 48 4.78 -7.52 -12.62
N LEU A 49 4.20 -7.89 -11.47
CA LEU A 49 3.80 -9.27 -11.19
C LEU A 49 2.76 -9.78 -12.19
N LYS A 50 1.76 -8.95 -12.50
CA LYS A 50 0.70 -9.29 -13.46
C LYS A 50 1.26 -9.53 -14.86
N LEU A 51 2.14 -8.65 -15.34
CA LEU A 51 2.78 -8.78 -16.66
C LEU A 51 3.70 -10.01 -16.73
N SER A 52 4.44 -10.28 -15.65
CA SER A 52 5.31 -11.46 -15.57
C SER A 52 4.53 -12.78 -15.62
N ALA A 53 3.28 -12.80 -15.17
CA ALA A 53 2.41 -13.98 -15.27
C ALA A 53 1.93 -14.23 -16.72
N GLY A 54 1.87 -13.18 -17.54
CA GLY A 54 1.40 -13.22 -18.93
C GLY A 54 2.43 -13.65 -19.97
N SER A 55 3.65 -14.04 -19.56
CA SER A 55 4.79 -14.35 -20.46
C SER A 55 5.23 -13.20 -21.38
N ASP A 56 4.75 -11.97 -21.14
CA ASP A 56 5.17 -10.79 -21.89
C ASP A 56 6.45 -10.21 -21.29
N HIS A 57 7.57 -10.72 -21.78
CA HIS A 57 8.92 -10.41 -21.32
C HIS A 57 9.32 -8.94 -21.53
N GLU A 58 8.94 -8.35 -22.67
CA GLU A 58 9.23 -6.94 -22.96
C GLU A 58 8.39 -5.99 -22.10
N ALA A 59 7.10 -6.27 -21.95
CA ALA A 59 6.24 -5.48 -21.07
C ALA A 59 6.68 -5.60 -19.61
N THR A 60 7.07 -6.81 -19.17
CA THR A 60 7.60 -7.04 -17.81
C THR A 60 8.88 -6.24 -17.59
N ALA A 61 9.85 -6.30 -18.51
CA ALA A 61 11.10 -5.55 -18.39
C ALA A 61 10.88 -4.02 -18.40
N THR A 62 9.95 -3.54 -19.24
CA THR A 62 9.57 -2.13 -19.31
C THR A 62 8.92 -1.66 -18.02
N ALA A 63 7.97 -2.44 -17.50
CA ALA A 63 7.32 -2.14 -16.23
C ALA A 63 8.32 -2.16 -15.06
N LEU A 64 9.25 -3.12 -15.06
CA LEU A 64 10.30 -3.23 -14.04
C LEU A 64 11.21 -2.02 -14.05
N THR A 65 11.64 -1.57 -15.24
CA THR A 65 12.46 -0.36 -15.41
C THR A 65 11.77 0.88 -14.86
N LYS A 66 10.51 1.12 -15.28
CA LYS A 66 9.70 2.24 -14.77
C LYS A 66 9.50 2.20 -13.26
N THR A 67 9.32 1.01 -12.71
CA THR A 67 9.14 0.81 -11.26
C THR A 67 10.41 1.15 -10.51
N VAL A 68 11.56 0.65 -10.95
CA VAL A 68 12.88 0.95 -10.37
C VAL A 68 13.15 2.44 -10.38
N GLU A 69 13.01 3.10 -11.54
CA GLU A 69 13.25 4.54 -11.69
C GLU A 69 12.35 5.38 -10.78
N LYS A 70 11.07 5.01 -10.66
CA LYS A 70 10.13 5.73 -9.79
C LYS A 70 10.50 5.58 -8.32
N ILE A 71 10.91 4.38 -7.89
CA ILE A 71 11.31 4.15 -6.49
C ILE A 71 12.65 4.85 -6.21
N GLU A 72 13.63 4.80 -7.12
CA GLU A 72 14.89 5.55 -7.01
C GLU A 72 14.60 7.05 -6.82
N LYS A 73 13.80 7.64 -7.71
CA LYS A 73 13.41 9.06 -7.65
C LYS A 73 12.60 9.43 -6.40
N SER A 74 11.70 8.57 -5.96
CA SER A 74 10.95 8.80 -4.73
C SER A 74 11.88 8.77 -3.51
N SER A 75 12.84 7.84 -3.50
CA SER A 75 13.79 7.62 -2.40
C SER A 75 14.79 8.76 -2.21
N GLU A 76 15.13 9.51 -3.26
CA GLU A 76 15.98 10.70 -3.20
C GLU A 76 15.48 11.71 -2.17
N ASN A 77 14.17 11.89 -2.08
CA ASN A 77 13.51 12.88 -1.22
C ASN A 77 13.14 12.33 0.16
N THR A 78 13.45 11.08 0.47
CA THR A 78 13.16 10.47 1.77
C THR A 78 14.38 10.50 2.69
N SER A 79 14.14 10.66 3.99
CA SER A 79 15.13 10.60 5.06
C SER A 79 14.94 9.39 6.00
N GLY A 80 14.14 8.41 5.60
CA GLY A 80 13.87 7.23 6.41
C GLY A 80 15.09 6.33 6.59
N GLU A 81 15.17 5.66 7.74
CA GLU A 81 16.32 4.81 8.11
C GLU A 81 16.49 3.58 7.22
N PHE A 82 15.47 3.24 6.42
CA PHE A 82 15.50 2.11 5.48
C PHE A 82 15.87 2.54 4.06
N LYS A 83 16.18 3.82 3.80
CA LYS A 83 16.51 4.31 2.46
C LYS A 83 17.59 3.46 1.79
N ASP A 84 18.70 3.21 2.48
CA ASP A 84 19.81 2.45 1.90
C ASP A 84 19.43 0.98 1.64
N LYS A 85 18.65 0.37 2.53
CA LYS A 85 18.10 -0.98 2.33
C LYS A 85 17.14 -1.02 1.15
N LEU A 86 16.26 -0.03 1.02
CA LEU A 86 15.34 0.13 -0.10
C LEU A 86 16.12 0.25 -1.41
N LEU A 87 17.11 1.14 -1.49
CA LEU A 87 17.96 1.30 -2.67
C LEU A 87 18.75 0.01 -2.99
N GLY A 88 19.20 -0.71 -1.97
CA GLY A 88 19.82 -2.04 -2.14
C GLY A 88 18.87 -3.06 -2.78
N GLN A 89 17.63 -3.15 -2.29
CA GLN A 89 16.63 -4.07 -2.87
C GLN A 89 16.18 -3.63 -4.27
N VAL A 90 16.08 -2.33 -4.51
CA VAL A 90 15.80 -1.78 -5.85
C VAL A 90 16.94 -2.07 -6.81
N GLY A 91 18.20 -1.99 -6.36
CA GLY A 91 19.36 -2.43 -7.11
C GLY A 91 19.32 -3.93 -7.45
N ASN A 92 18.87 -4.78 -6.53
CA ASN A 92 18.64 -6.20 -6.80
C ASN A 92 17.53 -6.41 -7.82
N LEU A 93 16.44 -5.64 -7.73
CA LEU A 93 15.34 -5.68 -8.69
C LEU A 93 15.80 -5.24 -10.10
N LYS A 94 16.66 -4.21 -10.18
CA LYS A 94 17.26 -3.71 -11.43
C LYS A 94 18.10 -4.77 -12.13
N LYS A 95 18.83 -5.62 -11.38
CA LYS A 95 19.60 -6.74 -11.92
C LYS A 95 18.72 -7.81 -12.59
N LEU A 96 17.41 -7.84 -12.31
CA LEU A 96 16.48 -8.77 -12.94
C LEU A 96 15.97 -8.26 -14.30
N ILE A 97 16.18 -6.98 -14.65
CA ILE A 97 15.70 -6.39 -15.92
C ILE A 97 16.26 -7.14 -17.15
N PRO A 98 17.58 -7.45 -17.25
CA PRO A 98 18.09 -8.21 -18.38
C PRO A 98 17.46 -9.60 -18.48
N LEU A 99 17.26 -10.28 -17.35
CA LEU A 99 16.63 -11.60 -17.30
C LEU A 99 15.14 -11.56 -17.66
N ALA A 100 14.45 -10.47 -17.30
CA ALA A 100 13.07 -10.24 -17.72
C ALA A 100 12.98 -10.12 -19.24
N LYS A 101 13.91 -9.38 -19.87
CA LYS A 101 13.96 -9.21 -21.33
C LYS A 101 14.22 -10.52 -22.07
N THR A 102 15.12 -11.36 -21.56
CA THR A 102 15.47 -12.64 -22.21
C THR A 102 14.53 -13.79 -21.88
N GLY A 103 13.47 -13.54 -21.08
CA GLY A 103 12.57 -14.59 -20.59
C GLY A 103 13.20 -15.57 -19.60
N GLY A 104 14.42 -15.30 -19.13
CA GLY A 104 15.15 -16.14 -18.16
C GLY A 104 14.73 -15.91 -16.71
N LEU A 105 13.80 -15.00 -16.47
CA LEU A 105 13.36 -14.63 -15.14
C LEU A 105 12.30 -15.60 -14.61
N GLN A 106 12.69 -16.42 -13.63
CA GLN A 106 11.74 -17.29 -12.94
C GLN A 106 10.76 -16.45 -12.09
N GLY A 107 9.46 -16.71 -12.22
CA GLY A 107 8.42 -15.96 -11.51
C GLY A 107 8.62 -15.92 -9.99
N GLY A 108 9.10 -17.01 -9.39
CA GLY A 108 9.39 -17.05 -7.95
C GLY A 108 10.55 -16.12 -7.51
N VAL A 109 11.53 -15.86 -8.38
CA VAL A 109 12.64 -14.95 -8.09
C VAL A 109 12.17 -13.50 -8.15
N LEU A 110 11.43 -13.15 -9.20
CA LEU A 110 10.84 -11.81 -9.34
C LEU A 110 9.86 -11.51 -8.18
N GLN A 111 9.01 -12.47 -7.85
CA GLN A 111 8.06 -12.34 -6.74
C GLN A 111 8.76 -12.04 -5.41
N LYS A 112 9.85 -12.76 -5.10
CA LYS A 112 10.64 -12.51 -3.89
C LYS A 112 11.33 -11.15 -3.92
N ALA A 113 11.91 -10.75 -5.05
CA ALA A 113 12.53 -9.43 -5.17
C ALA A 113 11.51 -8.30 -4.96
N ILE A 114 10.33 -8.41 -5.58
CA ILE A 114 9.23 -7.46 -5.40
C ILE A 114 8.74 -7.46 -3.95
N ALA A 115 8.63 -8.63 -3.32
CA ALA A 115 8.26 -8.76 -1.91
C ALA A 115 9.22 -7.98 -1.00
N LEU A 116 10.53 -8.12 -1.19
CA LEU A 116 11.55 -7.41 -0.40
C LEU A 116 11.53 -5.91 -0.66
N VAL A 117 11.30 -5.47 -1.91
CA VAL A 117 11.14 -4.05 -2.23
C VAL A 117 9.90 -3.46 -1.57
N LYS A 118 8.74 -4.16 -1.60
CA LYS A 118 7.53 -3.72 -0.88
C LYS A 118 7.78 -3.59 0.62
N MET A 119 8.46 -4.56 1.22
CA MET A 119 8.84 -4.53 2.64
C MET A 119 9.74 -3.33 2.95
N ALA A 120 10.79 -3.10 2.15
CA ALA A 120 11.71 -1.99 2.34
C ALA A 120 11.04 -0.62 2.12
N LEU A 121 10.17 -0.51 1.12
CA LEU A 121 9.45 0.72 0.79
C LEU A 121 8.48 1.09 1.92
N GLY A 122 7.64 0.13 2.34
CA GLY A 122 6.71 0.34 3.45
C GLY A 122 7.45 0.63 4.76
N ALA A 123 8.56 -0.05 5.05
CA ALA A 123 9.37 0.22 6.23
C ALA A 123 10.01 1.62 6.19
N ASN A 124 10.52 2.06 5.03
CA ASN A 124 11.11 3.38 4.87
C ASN A 124 10.10 4.51 5.11
N GLN A 125 8.92 4.39 4.50
CA GLN A 125 7.83 5.35 4.65
C GLN A 125 7.28 5.34 6.08
N LEU A 126 7.15 4.14 6.68
CA LEU A 126 6.72 3.99 8.06
C LEU A 126 7.73 4.63 9.04
N SER A 127 9.02 4.40 8.85
CA SER A 127 10.08 5.02 9.68
C SER A 127 10.06 6.54 9.56
N SER A 128 9.81 7.08 8.35
CA SER A 128 9.69 8.52 8.13
C SER A 128 8.47 9.11 8.87
N ILE A 129 7.35 8.39 8.91
CA ILE A 129 6.17 8.79 9.67
C ILE A 129 6.46 8.77 11.19
N LEU A 130 7.12 7.72 11.68
CA LEU A 130 7.49 7.54 13.09
C LEU A 130 8.50 8.58 13.59
N GLY A 131 9.42 9.04 12.74
CA GLY A 131 10.36 10.11 13.06
C GLY A 131 9.69 11.47 13.33
N GLY A 132 8.40 11.62 12.99
CA GLY A 132 7.63 12.82 13.29
C GLY A 132 7.16 12.94 14.75
N LYS A 133 6.80 14.16 15.16
CA LYS A 133 6.40 14.49 16.54
C LYS A 133 5.10 13.83 17.01
N SER A 134 4.12 13.62 16.13
CA SER A 134 2.88 12.91 16.46
C SER A 134 2.43 12.00 15.33
N LEU A 135 1.73 10.93 15.72
CA LEU A 135 1.08 9.97 14.82
C LEU A 135 -0.39 10.30 14.57
N LEU A 136 -0.98 11.23 15.34
CA LEU A 136 -2.36 11.66 15.15
C LEU A 136 -2.53 12.29 13.76
N GLY A 137 -3.63 11.91 13.08
CA GLY A 137 -3.87 12.30 11.69
C GLY A 137 -3.06 11.51 10.65
N LYS A 138 -2.10 10.66 11.05
CA LYS A 138 -1.28 9.86 10.12
C LYS A 138 -1.72 8.39 10.02
N THR A 139 -2.83 8.03 10.65
CA THR A 139 -3.32 6.64 10.73
C THR A 139 -3.55 6.01 9.35
N ALA A 140 -4.05 6.77 8.38
CA ALA A 140 -4.22 6.29 7.01
C ALA A 140 -2.88 5.91 6.36
N GLY A 141 -1.87 6.78 6.47
CA GLY A 141 -0.52 6.50 6.00
C GLY A 141 0.11 5.30 6.72
N LEU A 142 -0.05 5.21 8.04
CA LEU A 142 0.43 4.06 8.82
C LEU A 142 -0.22 2.75 8.35
N THR A 143 -1.55 2.73 8.18
CA THR A 143 -2.29 1.55 7.71
C THR A 143 -1.90 1.17 6.29
N SER A 144 -1.76 2.13 5.38
CA SER A 144 -1.35 1.88 4.00
C SER A 144 0.05 1.27 3.92
N ASN A 145 1.02 1.82 4.65
CA ASN A 145 2.39 1.30 4.68
C ASN A 145 2.48 -0.11 5.29
N LEU A 146 1.72 -0.38 6.36
CA LEU A 146 1.60 -1.74 6.90
C LEU A 146 0.90 -2.69 5.92
N GLY A 147 -0.07 -2.21 5.13
CA GLY A 147 -0.71 -2.97 4.06
C GLY A 147 0.28 -3.38 2.97
N LEU A 148 1.14 -2.44 2.54
CA LEU A 148 2.21 -2.69 1.59
C LEU A 148 3.20 -3.75 2.12
N MET A 149 3.63 -3.60 3.39
CA MET A 149 4.48 -4.59 4.04
C MET A 149 3.80 -5.96 4.14
N LYS A 150 2.51 -6.01 4.50
CA LYS A 150 1.74 -7.24 4.57
C LYS A 150 1.64 -7.93 3.20
N SER A 151 1.42 -7.16 2.14
CA SER A 151 1.40 -7.64 0.76
C SER A 151 2.76 -8.22 0.35
N GLY A 152 3.85 -7.49 0.60
CA GLY A 152 5.21 -7.99 0.37
C GLY A 152 5.50 -9.28 1.14
N LEU A 153 5.15 -9.31 2.41
CA LEU A 153 5.37 -10.48 3.26
C LEU A 153 4.58 -11.71 2.79
N SER A 154 3.34 -11.51 2.34
CA SER A 154 2.50 -12.59 1.79
C SER A 154 3.10 -13.16 0.50
N LEU A 155 3.73 -12.32 -0.33
CA LEU A 155 4.46 -12.75 -1.52
C LEU A 155 5.75 -13.51 -1.17
N LEU A 156 6.40 -13.18 -0.05
CA LEU A 156 7.62 -13.87 0.39
C LEU A 156 7.33 -15.28 0.91
N GLY A 157 6.18 -15.46 1.57
CA GLY A 157 5.72 -16.73 2.13
C GLY A 157 6.59 -17.27 3.27
N GLY A 158 6.35 -18.54 3.62
CA GLY A 158 7.14 -19.26 4.63
C GLY A 158 6.94 -18.81 6.09
N PRO A 159 7.80 -19.28 7.01
CA PRO A 159 7.68 -19.01 8.46
C PRO A 159 7.77 -17.52 8.82
N SER A 160 8.58 -16.76 8.06
CA SER A 160 8.70 -15.31 8.20
C SER A 160 7.37 -14.61 7.91
N ALA A 161 6.55 -15.14 6.99
CA ALA A 161 5.25 -14.56 6.68
C ALA A 161 4.23 -14.70 7.81
N ALA A 162 4.24 -15.83 8.52
CA ALA A 162 3.36 -16.03 9.68
C ALA A 162 3.75 -15.10 10.85
N SER A 163 5.05 -15.03 11.16
CA SER A 163 5.57 -14.23 12.27
C SER A 163 5.41 -12.73 12.00
N GLY A 164 5.84 -12.26 10.83
CA GLY A 164 5.66 -10.86 10.44
C GLY A 164 4.19 -10.49 10.23
N GLY A 165 3.35 -11.42 9.77
CA GLY A 165 1.92 -11.19 9.57
C GLY A 165 1.20 -10.93 10.89
N SER A 166 1.57 -11.67 11.93
CA SER A 166 1.08 -11.45 13.30
C SER A 166 1.52 -10.09 13.85
N LEU A 167 2.80 -9.72 13.68
CA LEU A 167 3.32 -8.42 14.10
C LEU A 167 2.60 -7.26 13.40
N ILE A 168 2.46 -7.34 12.08
CA ILE A 168 1.77 -6.32 11.29
C ILE A 168 0.30 -6.20 11.71
N SER A 169 -0.39 -7.32 11.94
CA SER A 169 -1.79 -7.32 12.37
C SER A 169 -1.96 -6.72 13.78
N GLY A 170 -1.02 -7.01 14.68
CA GLY A 170 -0.95 -6.37 16.01
C GLY A 170 -0.74 -4.86 15.90
N ALA A 171 0.18 -4.42 15.04
CA ALA A 171 0.41 -3.00 14.79
C ALA A 171 -0.80 -2.29 14.16
N MET A 172 -1.50 -2.92 13.22
CA MET A 172 -2.76 -2.41 12.67
C MET A 172 -3.83 -2.24 13.77
N SER A 173 -3.91 -3.20 14.69
CA SER A 173 -4.82 -3.12 15.85
C SER A 173 -4.44 -1.95 16.77
N SER A 174 -3.15 -1.75 17.04
CA SER A 174 -2.66 -0.59 17.80
C SER A 174 -2.98 0.73 17.09
N ILE A 175 -2.85 0.83 15.76
CA ILE A 175 -3.24 2.03 14.99
C ILE A 175 -4.74 2.32 15.13
N ASN A 176 -5.59 1.28 15.19
CA ASN A 176 -7.01 1.49 15.45
C ASN A 176 -7.26 2.09 16.85
N LEU A 177 -6.46 1.72 17.85
CA LEU A 177 -6.48 2.38 19.16
C LEU A 177 -6.03 3.84 19.10
N LEU A 178 -5.17 4.23 18.16
CA LEU A 178 -4.81 5.63 17.95
C LEU A 178 -6.01 6.47 17.47
N LYS A 179 -6.92 5.87 16.70
CA LYS A 179 -8.16 6.53 16.24
C LYS A 179 -9.17 6.73 17.37
N THR A 180 -9.23 5.82 18.32
CA THR A 180 -10.23 5.84 19.41
C THR A 180 -9.71 6.45 20.70
N GLY A 181 -8.44 6.20 21.05
CA GLY A 181 -7.79 6.64 22.29
C GLY A 181 -6.92 7.90 22.13
N GLY A 182 -6.79 8.45 20.92
CA GLY A 182 -6.05 9.68 20.67
C GLY A 182 -4.58 9.61 21.13
N ALA A 183 -4.04 10.73 21.61
CA ALA A 183 -2.63 10.86 21.98
C ALA A 183 -2.15 9.83 23.04
N ALA A 184 -3.05 9.37 23.92
CA ALA A 184 -2.72 8.40 24.96
C ALA A 184 -2.32 7.02 24.41
N ALA A 185 -2.79 6.67 23.21
CA ALA A 185 -2.43 5.41 22.54
C ALA A 185 -1.11 5.49 21.76
N GLU A 186 -0.53 6.69 21.60
CA GLU A 186 0.64 6.91 20.75
C GLU A 186 1.87 6.08 21.17
N PRO A 187 2.24 5.96 22.46
CA PRO A 187 3.39 5.14 22.87
C PRO A 187 3.26 3.68 22.45
N LYS A 188 2.10 3.06 22.70
CA LYS A 188 1.83 1.67 22.32
C LYS A 188 1.87 1.45 20.81
N VAL A 189 1.40 2.43 20.03
CA VAL A 189 1.46 2.39 18.56
C VAL A 189 2.92 2.45 18.11
N ARG A 190 3.71 3.37 18.67
CA ARG A 190 5.14 3.49 18.37
C ARG A 190 5.90 2.20 18.69
N ASP A 191 5.65 1.58 19.83
CA ASP A 191 6.28 0.31 20.22
C ASP A 191 5.92 -0.82 19.23
N SER A 192 4.64 -0.93 18.87
CA SER A 192 4.18 -1.94 17.91
C SER A 192 4.82 -1.75 16.53
N LEU A 193 4.91 -0.51 16.07
CA LEU A 193 5.53 -0.19 14.78
C LEU A 193 7.05 -0.35 14.82
N GLY A 194 7.70 -0.02 15.95
CA GLY A 194 9.11 -0.31 16.17
C GLY A 194 9.43 -1.80 16.08
N GLY A 195 8.55 -2.65 16.62
CA GLY A 195 8.64 -4.11 16.45
C GLY A 195 8.54 -4.55 14.98
N VAL A 196 7.61 -3.98 14.22
CA VAL A 196 7.48 -4.25 12.77
C VAL A 196 8.71 -3.78 12.00
N LEU A 197 9.25 -2.61 12.30
CA LEU A 197 10.47 -2.10 11.67
C LEU A 197 11.69 -2.97 12.00
N ASN A 198 11.85 -3.39 13.26
CA ASN A 198 12.95 -4.29 13.64
C ASN A 198 12.84 -5.65 12.95
N PHE A 199 11.63 -6.19 12.81
CA PHE A 199 11.40 -7.39 12.01
C PHE A 199 11.81 -7.16 10.55
N ALA A 200 11.39 -6.04 9.94
CA ALA A 200 11.80 -5.71 8.58
C ALA A 200 13.33 -5.64 8.44
N LYS A 201 14.04 -4.98 9.37
CA LYS A 201 15.51 -4.92 9.36
C LYS A 201 16.20 -6.28 9.41
N GLY A 202 15.60 -7.26 10.08
CA GLY A 202 16.13 -8.62 10.13
C GLY A 202 15.89 -9.41 8.83
N LEU A 203 14.92 -8.97 8.02
CA LEU A 203 14.53 -9.64 6.78
C LEU A 203 15.27 -9.11 5.54
N ILE A 204 15.56 -7.80 5.51
CA ILE A 204 16.23 -7.07 4.41
C ILE A 204 17.54 -6.47 4.86
#